data_AF-A0A7V9TJ30-F1
#
_entry.id   AF-A0A7V9TJ30-F1
#
_cell.length_a   1.000
_cell.length_b   1.000
_cell.length_c   1.000
_cell.angle_alpha   90.00
_cell.angle_beta   90.00
_cell.angle_gamma   90.00
#
_symmetry.space_group_name_H-M   'P 1'
#
loop_
_entity.id
_entity.type
_entity.pdbx_description
1 polymer ?
#
loop_
_entity_poly.entity_id
_entity_poly.type
_entity_poly.pdbx_seq_one_letter_code
_entity_poly.pdbx_strand_id
1 'polypeptide(L)' 'MARITRDRAERIARSHACENCGEYSYKKLTVKPASKEQREGVDVAWIASKTCGVCGAIHEMGIDSEGEIVFGGDS' A
#
# COMPACT_ATOMS: atom_id res chain seq x y z
N MET A 1 -17.37 -6.12 0.05
CA MET A 1 -16.97 -5.35 -1.16
C MET A 1 -16.03 -4.26 -0.71
N ALA A 2 -14.86 -4.09 -1.35
CA ALA A 2 -13.96 -2.99 -1.01
C ALA A 2 -14.72 -1.67 -1.20
N ARG A 3 -14.88 -0.87 -0.14
CA ARG A 3 -15.61 0.41 -0.23
C ARG A 3 -14.77 1.45 -0.96
N ILE A 4 -13.44 1.35 -0.88
CA ILE A 4 -12.52 2.18 -1.63
C ILE A 4 -12.15 1.59 -3.00
N THR A 5 -11.97 2.46 -3.98
CA THR A 5 -11.50 2.12 -5.32
C THR A 5 -9.98 1.92 -5.34
N ARG A 6 -9.48 1.21 -6.37
CA ARG A 6 -8.04 1.07 -6.62
C ARG A 6 -7.33 2.43 -6.69
N ASP A 7 -7.91 3.42 -7.37
CA ASP A 7 -7.34 4.76 -7.48
C ASP A 7 -7.15 5.42 -6.10
N ARG A 8 -8.14 5.28 -5.21
CA ARG A 8 -8.03 5.78 -3.83
C ARG A 8 -6.93 5.05 -3.06
N ALA A 9 -6.83 3.73 -3.18
CA ALA A 9 -5.74 2.93 -2.59
C ALA A 9 -4.36 3.35 -3.13
N GLU A 10 -4.24 3.64 -4.43
CA GLU A 10 -3.00 4.16 -5.03
C GLU A 10 -2.61 5.53 -4.47
N ARG A 11 -3.58 6.44 -4.26
CA ARG A 11 -3.30 7.73 -3.62
C ARG A 11 -2.82 7.56 -2.18
N ILE A 12 -3.49 6.73 -1.39
CA ILE A 12 -3.09 6.44 0.00
C ILE A 12 -1.64 5.94 0.01
N ALA A 13 -1.31 4.95 -0.82
CA ALA A 13 0.06 4.41 -0.91
C ALA A 13 1.13 5.46 -1.29
N ARG A 14 0.80 6.43 -2.14
CA ARG A 14 1.69 7.55 -2.49
C ARG A 14 1.85 8.58 -1.38
N SER A 15 0.85 8.71 -0.50
CA SER A 15 0.88 9.64 0.63
C SER A 15 1.77 9.20 1.79
N HIS A 16 2.34 7.99 1.74
CA HIS A 16 3.33 7.52 2.71
C HIS A 16 4.73 7.58 2.12
N ALA A 17 5.70 8.06 2.92
CA ALA A 17 7.10 8.12 2.57
C ALA A 17 7.74 6.72 2.41
N CYS A 18 8.90 6.67 1.76
CA CYS A 18 9.76 5.48 1.77
C CYS A 18 10.29 5.25 3.18
N GLU A 19 10.00 4.10 3.76
CA GLU A 19 10.43 3.77 5.14
C GLU A 19 11.96 3.67 5.28
N ASN A 20 12.68 3.54 4.16
CA ASN A 20 14.14 3.45 4.17
C ASN A 20 14.85 4.80 4.02
N CYS A 21 14.31 5.74 3.24
CA CYS A 21 15.01 7.01 2.95
C CYS A 21 14.16 8.28 3.14
N GLY A 22 12.88 8.15 3.51
CA GLY A 22 11.96 9.27 3.71
C GLY A 22 11.43 9.92 2.43
N GLU A 23 11.89 9.50 1.25
CA GLU A 23 11.48 10.10 -0.01
C GLU A 23 10.09 9.65 -0.46
N TYR A 24 9.32 10.56 -1.06
CA TYR A 24 7.99 10.29 -1.65
C TYR A 24 8.06 9.96 -3.16
N SER A 25 9.27 9.85 -3.71
CA SER A 25 9.48 9.52 -5.12
C SER A 25 9.45 8.00 -5.32
N TYR A 26 8.40 7.51 -5.98
CA TYR A 26 8.24 6.09 -6.34
C TYR A 26 8.33 5.90 -7.84
N LYS A 27 9.32 5.13 -8.30
CA LYS A 27 9.46 4.78 -9.73
C LYS A 27 8.40 3.78 -10.19
N LYS A 28 7.91 2.96 -9.27
CA LYS A 28 6.89 1.95 -9.53
C LYS A 28 5.97 1.86 -8.33
N LEU A 29 4.67 1.90 -8.58
CA LEU A 29 3.64 1.67 -7.58
C LEU A 29 2.57 0.80 -8.21
N THR A 30 2.24 -0.30 -7.57
CA THR A 30 1.25 -1.26 -8.07
C THR A 30 0.30 -1.58 -6.94
N VAL A 31 -0.99 -1.34 -7.16
CA VAL A 31 -2.02 -1.73 -6.22
C VAL A 31 -2.81 -2.89 -6.80
N LYS A 32 -2.91 -3.96 -6.02
CA LYS A 32 -3.65 -5.17 -6.37
C LYS A 32 -4.69 -5.46 -5.31
N PRO A 33 -5.85 -6.01 -5.68
CA PRO A 33 -6.80 -6.50 -4.70
C PRO A 33 -6.14 -7.61 -3.87
N ALA A 34 -6.35 -7.60 -2.56
CA ALA A 34 -5.86 -8.64 -1.68
C ALA A 34 -6.45 -10.01 -2.05
N SER A 35 -5.70 -11.08 -1.82
CA SER A 35 -6.18 -12.46 -1.99
C SER A 35 -7.27 -12.78 -0.98
N LYS A 36 -8.07 -13.83 -1.25
CA LYS A 36 -9.18 -14.23 -0.39
C LYS A 36 -8.70 -14.54 1.05
N GLU A 37 -7.60 -15.27 1.18
CA GLU A 37 -6.98 -15.59 2.47
C GLU A 37 -6.53 -14.34 3.24
N GLN A 38 -6.00 -13.33 2.56
CA GLN A 38 -5.56 -12.08 3.19
C GLN A 38 -6.74 -11.24 3.68
N ARG A 39 -7.83 -11.20 2.91
CA ARG A 39 -9.07 -10.51 3.31
C ARG A 39 -9.71 -11.14 4.54
N GLU A 40 -9.69 -12.47 4.63
CA GLU A 40 -10.32 -13.20 5.75
C GLU A 40 -9.43 -13.22 7.00
N GLY A 41 -8.10 -13.21 6.84
CA GLY A 41 -7.16 -13.32 7.96
C GLY A 41 -6.70 -11.98 8.55
N VAL A 42 -6.63 -10.91 7.74
CA VAL A 42 -5.97 -9.64 8.13
C VAL A 42 -6.85 -8.42 7.83
N ASP A 43 -8.10 -8.61 7.41
CA ASP A 43 -9.03 -7.54 6.99
C ASP A 43 -8.47 -6.57 5.92
N VAL A 44 -7.52 -7.04 5.11
CA VAL A 44 -6.90 -6.21 4.07
C VAL A 44 -7.66 -6.34 2.76
N ALA A 45 -8.03 -5.21 2.14
CA ALA A 45 -8.76 -5.19 0.86
C ALA A 45 -7.83 -4.99 -0.35
N TRP A 46 -6.77 -4.20 -0.18
CA TRP A 46 -5.81 -3.84 -1.21
C TRP A 46 -4.37 -3.98 -0.72
N ILE A 47 -3.50 -4.48 -1.60
CA ILE A 47 -2.06 -4.58 -1.36
C ILE A 47 -1.36 -3.62 -2.31
N ALA A 48 -0.62 -2.67 -1.76
CA ALA A 48 0.17 -1.70 -2.48
C ALA A 48 1.66 -2.06 -2.40
N SER A 49 2.27 -2.39 -3.53
CA SER A 49 3.71 -2.58 -3.65
C SER A 49 4.32 -1.34 -4.30
N LYS A 50 5.15 -0.61 -3.55
CA LYS A 50 5.82 0.62 -3.99
C LYS A 50 7.33 0.44 -3.99
N THR A 51 7.99 0.83 -5.08
CA THR A 51 9.45 0.82 -5.21
C THR A 51 9.96 2.24 -5.23
N CYS A 52 10.78 2.59 -4.24
CA CYS A 52 11.41 3.90 -4.15
C CYS A 52 12.24 4.16 -5.42
N GLY A 53 12.05 5.34 -6.01
CA GLY A 53 12.81 5.80 -7.18
C GLY A 53 14.22 6.28 -6.83
N VAL A 54 14.52 6.45 -5.54
CA VAL A 54 15.78 7.03 -5.05
C VAL A 54 16.69 5.96 -4.48
N CYS A 55 16.29 5.29 -3.40
CA CYS A 55 17.09 4.21 -2.82
C CYS A 55 16.81 2.83 -3.43
N GLY A 56 15.75 2.67 -4.22
CA GLY A 56 15.37 1.38 -4.82
C GLY A 56 14.66 0.40 -3.87
N ALA A 57 14.44 0.77 -2.61
CA ALA A 57 13.75 -0.08 -1.63
C ALA A 57 12.31 -0.42 -2.08
N ILE A 58 11.91 -1.67 -1.83
CA ILE A 58 10.57 -2.17 -2.13
C ILE A 58 9.81 -2.24 -0.82
N HIS A 59 8.68 -1.56 -0.78
CA HIS A 59 7.77 -1.55 0.35
C HIS A 59 6.45 -2.17 -0.06
N GLU A 60 5.86 -2.95 0.84
CA GLU A 60 4.53 -3.50 0.70
C GLU A 60 3.65 -2.96 1.81
N MET A 61 2.43 -2.56 1.45
CA MET A 61 1.50 -1.89 2.34
C MET A 61 0.10 -2.46 2.14
N GLY A 62 -0.53 -2.87 3.24
CA GLY A 62 -1.91 -3.32 3.27
C GLY A 62 -2.87 -2.19 3.55
N ILE A 63 -3.94 -2.08 2.75
CA ILE A 63 -5.01 -1.10 2.94
C ILE A 63 -6.33 -1.85 3.08
N ASP A 64 -7.11 -1.53 4.10
CA ASP A 64 -8.41 -2.14 4.35
C ASP A 64 -9.50 -1.62 3.38
N SER A 65 -10.74 -2.03 3.64
CA SER A 65 -11.87 -1.63 2.81
C SER A 65 -12.29 -0.16 2.97
N GLU A 66 -11.87 0.51 4.04
CA GLU A 66 -12.21 1.90 4.42
C GLU A 66 -11.10 2.89 4.00
N GLY A 67 -9.90 2.38 3.73
CA GLY A 67 -8.72 3.15 3.37
C GLY A 67 -7.73 3.34 4.51
N GLU A 68 -7.81 2.54 5.57
CA GLU A 68 -6.83 2.54 6.65
C GLU A 68 -5.67 1.59 6.34
N ILE A 69 -4.49 1.93 6.86
CA ILE A 69 -3.28 1.13 6.71
C ILE A 69 -3.34 0.00 7.73
N VAL A 70 -3.37 -1.24 7.23
CA VAL A 70 -3.37 -2.44 8.08
C VAL A 70 -1.94 -2.85 8.43
N PHE A 71 -1.00 -2.69 7.49
CA PHE A 71 0.42 -2.98 7.67
C PHE A 71 1.27 -2.23 6.63
N GLY A 72 2.57 -2.06 6.90
CA GLY A 72 3.52 -1.46 5.95
C GLY A 72 3.56 0.07 5.95
N GLY A 73 3.22 0.68 7.08
CA GLY A 73 3.40 2.11 7.31
C GLY A 73 3.46 2.40 8.81
N ASP A 74 4.61 2.96 9.22
CA ASP A 74 4.93 3.54 10.53
C ASP A 74 5.31 2.53 11.65
N SER A 75 6.62 2.38 11.85
CA SER A 75 7.24 2.22 13.17
C SER A 75 8.26 3.33 13.36
#